data_AF-A0A659UBU2-F1
#
_entry.id   AF-A0A659UBU2-F1
#
_cell.length_a   1.000
_cell.length_b   1.000
_cell.length_c   1.000
_cell.angle_alpha   90.00
_cell.angle_beta   90.00
_cell.angle_gamma   90.00
#
_symmetry.space_group_name_H-M   'P 1'
#
loop_
_entity.id
_entity.type
_entity.pdbx_description
1 polymer ?
#
loop_
_entity_poly.entity_id
_entity_poly.type
_entity_poly.pdbx_seq_one_letter_code
_entity_poly.pdbx_strand_id
1 'polypeptide(L)' 'MLSDAEQALLSLLRANARASTAELARQLGVSRTTVQSRIERLEHRGIITGYGVRLSPD' A
#
# COMPACT_ATOMS: atom_id res chain seq x y z
N MET A 1 7.35 -14.63 1.36
CA MET A 1 6.99 -14.04 2.67
C MET A 1 6.84 -12.53 2.52
N LEU A 2 5.94 -11.90 3.28
CA LEU A 2 5.82 -10.43 3.36
C LEU A 2 6.76 -9.94 4.47
N SER A 3 7.43 -8.81 4.29
CA SER A 3 8.17 -8.19 5.40
C SER A 3 7.24 -7.34 6.27
N ASP A 4 7.63 -7.10 7.52
CA ASP A 4 6.85 -6.25 8.46
C ASP A 4 6.52 -4.88 7.87
N ALA A 5 7.45 -4.33 7.07
CA ALA A 5 7.30 -3.04 6.43
C ALA A 5 6.35 -3.08 5.22
N GLU A 6 6.24 -4.21 4.52
CA GLU A 6 5.21 -4.44 3.49
C GLU A 6 3.83 -4.61 4.15
N GLN A 7 3.77 -5.30 5.28
CA GLN A 7 2.54 -5.53 6.03
C GLN A 7 1.99 -4.24 6.65
N ALA A 8 2.87 -3.37 7.15
CA ALA A 8 2.51 -2.03 7.60
C ALA A 8 1.96 -1.18 6.44
N LEU A 9 2.62 -1.17 5.28
CA LEU A 9 2.17 -0.47 4.08
C LEU A 9 0.78 -0.94 3.62
N LEU A 10 0.56 -2.27 3.57
CA LEU A 10 -0.73 -2.84 3.22
C LEU A 10 -1.82 -2.47 4.23
N SER A 11 -1.48 -2.37 5.52
CA SER A 11 -2.43 -1.95 6.56
C SER A 11 -2.87 -0.50 6.36
N LEU A 12 -1.92 0.39 6.02
CA LEU A 12 -2.24 1.79 5.71
C LEU A 12 -3.08 1.93 4.43
N LEU A 13 -2.74 1.19 3.38
CA LEU A 13 -3.53 1.18 2.14
C LEU A 13 -4.94 0.61 2.34
N ARG A 14 -5.11 -0.36 3.24
CA ARG A 14 -6.44 -0.88 3.61
C ARG A 14 -7.26 0.15 4.37
N ALA A 15 -6.64 0.94 5.24
CA ALA A 15 -7.31 1.99 5.99
C ALA A 15 -7.68 3.18 5.07
N ASN A 16 -6.79 3.56 4.16
CA ASN A 16 -7.03 4.61 3.18
C ASN A 16 -6.30 4.30 1.86
N ALA A 17 -7.02 3.68 0.93
CA ALA A 17 -6.49 3.33 -0.39
C ALA A 17 -6.22 4.55 -1.29
N ARG A 18 -6.69 5.75 -0.89
CA ARG A 18 -6.45 7.02 -1.60
C ARG A 18 -5.28 7.82 -1.03
N ALA A 19 -4.63 7.32 0.03
CA ALA A 19 -3.48 7.99 0.63
C ALA A 19 -2.36 8.14 -0.40
N SER A 20 -1.76 9.33 -0.46
CA SER A 20 -0.64 9.58 -1.37
C SER A 20 0.61 8.84 -0.91
N THR A 21 1.53 8.56 -1.84
CA THR A 21 2.82 7.92 -1.51
C THR A 21 3.66 8.76 -0.55
N ALA A 22 3.47 10.09 -0.52
CA ALA A 22 4.12 10.99 0.43
C ALA A 22 3.56 10.85 1.86
N GLU A 23 2.24 10.70 2.01
CA GLU A 23 1.61 10.47 3.32
C GLU A 23 1.99 9.09 3.89
N LEU A 24 1.95 8.05 3.05
CA LEU A 24 2.39 6.71 3.43
C LEU A 24 3.86 6.69 3.86
N ALA A 25 4.72 7.42 3.13
CA ALA A 25 6.14 7.57 3.45
C ALA A 25 6.34 8.22 4.83
N ARG A 26 5.62 9.31 5.12
CA ARG A 26 5.65 9.98 6.42
C ARG A 26 5.18 9.07 7.56
N GLN A 27 4.11 8.32 7.35
CA GLN A 27 3.57 7.41 8.38
C GLN A 27 4.48 6.20 8.64
N LEU A 28 5.17 5.71 7.60
CA LEU A 28 6.09 4.58 7.69
C LEU A 28 7.52 4.96 8.06
N GLY A 29 7.85 6.26 8.12
CA GLY A 29 9.20 6.75 8.41
C GLY A 29 10.23 6.42 7.32
N VAL A 30 9.79 6.29 6.07
CA VAL A 30 10.67 5.94 4.92
C VAL A 30 10.55 6.97 3.81
N SER A 31 11.45 6.91 2.82
CA SER A 31 11.41 7.79 1.66
C SER A 31 10.23 7.46 0.73
N ARG A 32 9.71 8.47 0.03
CA ARG A 32 8.65 8.29 -0.99
C ARG A 32 9.02 7.25 -2.05
N THR A 33 10.27 7.27 -2.52
CA THR A 33 10.78 6.28 -3.50
C THR A 33 10.74 4.86 -2.94
N THR A 34 11.04 4.67 -1.66
CA THR A 34 10.97 3.35 -1.00
C THR A 34 9.54 2.83 -0.94
N VAL A 35 8.56 3.71 -0.67
CA VAL A 35 7.14 3.33 -0.73
C VAL A 35 6.75 2.95 -2.16
N GLN A 36 7.11 3.77 -3.15
CA GLN A 36 6.81 3.53 -4.56
C GLN A 36 7.32 2.17 -5.03
N SER A 37 8.62 1.87 -4.81
CA SER A 37 9.21 0.59 -5.21
C SER A 37 8.61 -0.60 -4.46
N ARG A 38 8.15 -0.41 -3.22
CA ARG A 38 7.45 -1.47 -2.48
C ARG A 38 6.07 -1.73 -3.06
N ILE A 39 5.32 -0.69 -3.41
CA ILE A 39 4.02 -0.82 -4.08
C ILE A 39 4.21 -1.58 -5.41
N GLU A 40 5.12 -1.14 -6.27
CA GLU A 40 5.43 -1.79 -7.55
C GLU A 40 5.82 -3.26 -7.36
N ARG A 41 6.63 -3.58 -6.35
CA ARG A 41 7.01 -4.95 -6.05
C ARG A 41 5.82 -5.79 -5.57
N LEU A 42 4.92 -5.22 -4.77
CA LEU A 42 3.72 -5.91 -4.29
C LEU A 42 2.71 -6.15 -5.42
N GLU A 43 2.61 -5.22 -6.38
CA GLU A 43 1.85 -5.36 -7.61
C GLU A 43 2.44 -6.47 -8.51
N HIS A 44 3.75 -6.42 -8.77
CA HIS A 44 4.44 -7.43 -9.58
C HIS A 44 4.37 -8.83 -8.96
N ARG A 45 4.33 -8.93 -7.63
CA ARG A 45 4.14 -10.20 -6.91
C ARG A 45 2.69 -10.69 -6.92
N GLY A 46 1.74 -9.92 -7.46
CA GLY A 46 0.32 -10.23 -7.44
C GLY A 46 -0.33 -10.11 -6.06
N ILE A 47 0.34 -9.46 -5.10
CA ILE A 47 -0.21 -9.24 -3.74
C ILE A 47 -1.19 -8.08 -3.75
N ILE A 48 -0.88 -7.02 -4.50
CA ILE A 48 -1.84 -5.96 -4.84
C ILE A 48 -2.43 -6.33 -6.20
N THR A 49 -3.67 -6.80 -6.20
CA THR A 49 -4.38 -7.23 -7.41
C THR A 49 -5.12 -6.10 -8.12
N GLY A 50 -5.19 -4.91 -7.49
CA GLY A 50 -5.84 -3.73 -8.05
C GLY A 50 -6.37 -2.80 -6.96
N TYR A 51 -6.66 -1.56 -7.36
CA TYR A 51 -7.28 -0.56 -6.51
C TYR A 51 -8.77 -0.51 -6.83
N GLY A 52 -9.62 -0.91 -5.88
CA GLY A 52 -11.06 -1.06 -6.12
C GLY A 52 -11.92 -0.35 -5.08
N VAL A 53 -13.08 0.12 -5.52
CA VAL A 53 -14.17 0.59 -4.65
C VAL A 53 -15.05 -0.61 -4.32
N ARG A 54 -15.32 -0.86 -3.04
CA ARG A 54 -16.36 -1.81 -2.63
C ARG A 54 -17.69 -1.06 -2.55
N LEU A 55 -18.67 -1.52 -3.31
CA LEU A 55 -20.05 -1.07 -3.20
C LEU A 55 -20.72 -1.83 -2.05
N SER A 56 -21.58 -1.15 -1.30
CA SER A 56 -22.44 -1.83 -0.32
C SER A 56 -23.35 -2.81 -1.07
N PRO A 57 -23.46 -4.08 -0.64
CA PRO A 57 -24.53 -4.93 -1.11
C PRO A 57 -25.86 -4.34 -0.62
N ASP A 58 -26.82 -4.18 -1.53
CA ASP A 58 -28.22 -3.87 -1.22
C ASP A 58 -28.93 -5.12 -0.68
#